data_AF-A0ABD1BL40-F1
#
_entry.id   AF-A0ABD1BL40-F1
#
_cell.length_a   1.000
_cell.length_b   1.000
_cell.length_c   1.000
_cell.angle_alpha   90.00
_cell.angle_beta   90.00
_cell.angle_gamma   90.00
#
_symmetry.space_group_name_H-M   'P 1'
#
loop_
_entity.id
_entity.type
_entity.pdbx_description
1 polymer ?
#
loop_
_entity_poly.entity_id
_entity_poly.type
_entity_poly.pdbx_seq_one_letter_code
_entity_poly.pdbx_strand_id
1 'polypeptide(L)'
;MTMLMRRRFVPTHYHRELHQKLRRLSQGSRNMEDYFQEMEKLMLKADVDEPSDATMARFLSGMNRELQDRMEMQSYTTVEEMCTRQYWWNNSSNVRA
;
A
#
# COMPACT_ATOMS: atom_id res chain seq x y z
N MET A 1 8.41 -21.41 -12.36
CA MET A 1 9.65 -20.85 -12.96
C MET A 1 10.83 -21.69 -12.48
N THR A 2 11.68 -22.23 -13.36
CA THR A 2 12.86 -23.00 -12.92
C THR A 2 14.03 -22.05 -12.58
N MET A 3 14.96 -22.49 -11.72
CA MET A 3 16.14 -21.67 -11.35
C MET A 3 16.97 -21.21 -12.57
N LEU A 4 17.04 -22.04 -13.61
CA LEU A 4 17.70 -21.72 -14.87
C LEU A 4 17.04 -20.54 -15.59
N MET A 5 15.71 -20.51 -15.65
CA MET A 5 14.97 -19.40 -16.25
C MET A 5 15.16 -18.11 -15.45
N ARG A 6 15.13 -18.18 -14.11
CA ARG A 6 15.37 -17.01 -13.25
C ARG A 6 16.77 -16.42 -13.48
N ARG A 7 17.80 -17.25 -13.51
CA ARG A 7 19.19 -16.79 -13.74
C ARG A 7 19.41 -16.18 -15.13
N ARG A 8 18.66 -16.64 -16.13
CA ARG A 8 18.78 -16.14 -17.51
C ARG A 8 18.01 -14.84 -17.74
N PHE A 9 16.82 -14.70 -17.15
CA PHE A 9 15.87 -13.64 -17.51
C PHE A 9 15.61 -12.62 -16.41
N VAL A 10 16.01 -12.88 -15.16
CA VAL A 10 15.80 -11.95 -14.04
C VAL A 10 17.14 -11.30 -13.68
N PRO A 11 17.26 -9.96 -13.77
CA PRO A 11 18.45 -9.25 -13.33
C PRO A 11 18.78 -9.52 -11.86
N THR A 12 20.06 -9.56 -11.52
CA THR A 12 20.53 -9.80 -10.15
C THR A 12 20.03 -8.77 -9.14
N HIS A 13 19.72 -7.55 -9.59
CA HIS A 13 19.20 -6.45 -8.78
C HIS A 13 17.66 -6.40 -8.71
N TYR A 14 16.94 -7.24 -9.47
CA TYR A 14 15.47 -7.20 -9.57
C TYR A 14 14.78 -7.23 -8.20
N HIS A 15 15.22 -8.13 -7.32
CA HIS A 15 14.63 -8.27 -5.98
C HIS A 15 14.87 -7.03 -5.11
N ARG A 16 16.06 -6.43 -5.22
CA ARG A 16 16.41 -5.19 -4.51
C ARG A 16 15.56 -4.02 -5.01
N GLU A 17 15.31 -3.95 -6.32
CA GLU A 17 14.44 -2.93 -6.90
C GLU A 17 13.00 -3.06 -6.42
N LEU A 18 12.47 -4.29 -6.30
CA LEU A 18 11.13 -4.51 -5.78
C LEU A 18 10.98 -4.01 -4.34
N HIS A 19 11.93 -4.31 -3.45
CA HIS A 19 11.92 -3.76 -2.09
C HIS A 19 12.06 -2.24 -2.07
N GLN A 20 12.88 -1.67 -2.95
CA GLN A 20 12.99 -0.21 -3.06
C GLN A 20 11.69 0.44 -3.54
N LYS A 21 11.00 -0.18 -4.51
CA LYS A 21 9.69 0.26 -4.99
C LYS A 21 8.66 0.17 -3.86
N LEU A 22 8.60 -0.95 -3.14
CA LEU A 22 7.70 -1.11 -1.99
C LEU A 22 7.97 -0.08 -0.90
N ARG A 23 9.25 0.17 -0.57
CA ARG A 23 9.63 1.15 0.47
C ARG A 23 9.33 2.60 0.10
N ARG A 24 9.34 2.91 -1.20
CA ARG A 24 9.07 4.27 -1.71
C ARG A 24 7.63 4.44 -2.20
N LEU A 25 6.80 3.40 -2.06
CA LEU A 25 5.42 3.44 -2.51
C LEU A 25 4.68 4.51 -1.70
N SER A 26 3.97 5.37 -2.41
CA SER A 26 3.08 6.37 -1.83
C SER A 26 1.80 6.42 -2.65
N GLN A 27 0.71 6.84 -2.00
CA GLN A 27 -0.60 6.97 -2.61
C GLN A 27 -0.56 7.98 -3.78
N GLY A 28 0.06 9.14 -3.55
CA GLY A 28 0.10 10.23 -4.53
C GLY A 28 -1.31 10.65 -4.96
N SER A 29 -1.55 10.70 -6.26
CA SER A 29 -2.86 11.04 -6.84
C SER A 29 -3.81 9.84 -6.98
N ARG A 30 -3.41 8.64 -6.55
CA ARG A 30 -4.23 7.42 -6.68
C ARG A 30 -5.31 7.40 -5.61
N ASN A 31 -6.41 6.72 -5.91
CA ASN A 31 -7.36 6.36 -4.87
C ASN A 31 -6.75 5.27 -3.95
N MET A 32 -7.40 5.03 -2.81
CA MET A 32 -6.95 4.08 -1.80
C MET A 32 -6.85 2.64 -2.31
N GLU A 33 -7.82 2.23 -3.12
CA GLU A 33 -7.92 0.87 -3.65
C GLU A 33 -6.74 0.57 -4.58
N ASP A 34 -6.49 1.46 -5.56
CA ASP A 34 -5.37 1.35 -6.50
C ASP A 34 -4.01 1.38 -5.79
N TYR A 35 -3.91 2.16 -4.71
CA TYR A 35 -2.71 2.21 -3.88
C TYR A 35 -2.49 0.89 -3.12
N PHE A 36 -3.54 0.37 -2.47
CA PHE A 36 -3.48 -0.89 -1.73
C PHE A 36 -3.14 -2.08 -2.65
N GLN A 37 -3.83 -2.20 -3.79
CA GLN A 37 -3.58 -3.26 -4.76
C GLN A 37 -2.14 -3.23 -5.30
N GLU A 38 -1.56 -2.03 -5.51
CA GLU A 38 -0.16 -1.93 -5.94
C GLU A 38 0.80 -2.34 -4.82
N MET A 39 0.48 -2.01 -3.56
CA MET A 39 1.25 -2.47 -2.40
C MET A 39 1.24 -4.00 -2.30
N GLU A 40 0.07 -4.63 -2.34
CA GLU A 40 -0.07 -6.10 -2.30
C GLU A 40 0.70 -6.78 -3.45
N LYS A 41 0.59 -6.23 -4.67
CA LYS A 41 1.32 -6.72 -5.84
C LYS A 41 2.83 -6.63 -5.66
N LEU A 42 3.34 -5.55 -5.05
CA LEU A 42 4.76 -5.38 -4.77
C LEU A 42 5.24 -6.33 -3.65
N MET A 43 4.44 -6.51 -2.60
CA MET A 43 4.73 -7.47 -1.53
C MET A 43 4.82 -8.90 -2.06
N LEU A 44 3.84 -9.32 -2.87
CA LEU A 44 3.83 -10.65 -3.49
C LEU A 44 5.05 -10.86 -4.39
N LYS A 45 5.41 -9.85 -5.21
CA LYS A 45 6.59 -9.94 -6.09
C LYS A 45 7.91 -9.96 -5.31
N ALA A 46 7.95 -9.25 -4.19
CA ALA A 46 9.12 -9.12 -3.32
C ALA A 46 9.22 -10.23 -2.27
N ASP A 47 8.29 -11.20 -2.28
CA ASP A 47 8.23 -12.29 -1.30
C ASP A 47 8.23 -11.76 0.16
N VAL A 48 7.44 -10.71 0.39
CA VAL A 48 7.28 -10.09 1.71
C VAL A 48 6.07 -10.71 2.40
N ASP A 49 6.33 -11.46 3.45
CA ASP A 49 5.34 -11.97 4.40
C ASP A 49 5.54 -11.24 5.74
N GLU A 50 4.58 -10.41 6.13
CA GLU A 50 4.63 -9.59 7.34
C GLU A 50 3.27 -9.58 8.06
N PRO A 51 3.25 -9.41 9.39
CA PRO A 51 1.99 -9.38 10.14
C PRO A 51 1.12 -8.19 9.69
N SER A 52 -0.20 -8.31 9.91
CA SER A 52 -1.18 -7.26 9.54
C SER A 52 -0.76 -5.88 10.01
N ASP A 53 -0.26 -5.77 11.25
CA ASP A 53 0.10 -4.51 11.87
C ASP A 53 1.26 -3.82 11.13
N ALA A 54 2.22 -4.61 10.62
CA ALA A 54 3.32 -4.10 9.81
C ALA A 54 2.83 -3.62 8.44
N THR A 55 1.93 -4.39 7.81
CA THR A 55 1.28 -4.01 6.55
C THR A 55 0.46 -2.72 6.71
N MET A 56 -0.26 -2.57 7.83
CA MET A 56 -1.04 -1.37 8.14
C MET A 56 -0.15 -0.15 8.38
N ALA A 57 0.92 -0.30 9.16
CA ALA A 57 1.88 0.78 9.37
C ALA A 57 2.53 1.23 8.06
N ARG A 58 2.86 0.28 7.17
CA ARG A 58 3.37 0.56 5.83
C ARG A 58 2.34 1.32 4.99
N PHE A 59 1.09 0.83 4.96
CA PHE A 59 -0.01 1.45 4.22
C PHE A 59 -0.23 2.90 4.66
N LEU A 60 -0.31 3.13 5.98
CA LEU A 60 -0.46 4.45 6.59
C LEU A 60 0.71 5.38 6.25
N SER A 61 1.95 4.87 6.29
CA SER A 61 3.15 5.70 6.04
C SER A 61 3.25 6.23 4.60
N GLY A 62 2.67 5.54 3.63
CA GLY A 62 2.63 5.98 2.24
C GLY A 62 1.34 6.72 1.86
N MET A 63 0.40 6.88 2.80
CA MET A 63 -0.85 7.60 2.59
C MET A 63 -0.61 9.11 2.45
N ASN A 64 -1.53 9.82 1.80
CA ASN A 64 -1.50 11.27 1.78
C ASN A 64 -1.59 11.84 3.20
N ARG A 65 -0.71 12.79 3.54
CA ARG A 65 -0.56 13.32 4.91
C ARG A 65 -1.85 13.82 5.54
N GLU A 66 -2.70 14.50 4.76
CA GLU A 66 -4.00 14.98 5.25
C GLU A 66 -4.93 13.82 5.67
N LEU A 67 -4.89 12.70 4.95
CA LEU A 67 -5.69 11.53 5.27
C LEU A 67 -5.08 10.75 6.42
N GLN A 68 -3.75 10.67 6.46
CA GLN A 68 -3.00 10.07 7.56
C GLN A 68 -3.35 10.75 8.89
N ASP A 69 -3.27 12.08 8.96
CA ASP A 69 -3.58 12.84 10.18
C ASP A 69 -5.01 12.55 10.67
N ARG A 70 -5.99 12.45 9.75
CA ARG A 70 -7.38 12.11 10.09
C ARG A 70 -7.55 10.65 10.52
N MET A 71 -6.81 9.73 9.92
CA MET A 71 -6.86 8.31 10.28
C MET A 71 -6.23 8.07 11.66
N GLU A 72 -5.12 8.73 11.99
CA GLU A 72 -4.45 8.62 13.30
C GLU A 72 -5.35 9.04 14.48
N MET A 73 -6.35 9.89 14.23
CA MET A 73 -7.35 10.29 15.23
C MET A 73 -8.48 9.27 15.42
N GLN A 74 -8.49 8.15 14.68
CA GLN A 74 -9.54 7.15 14.69
C GLN A 74 -8.97 5.76 14.99
N SER A 75 -9.74 4.92 15.66
CA SER A 75 -9.40 3.50 15.85
C SER A 75 -9.78 2.71 14.59
N TYR A 76 -8.82 2.02 13.99
CA TYR A 76 -9.02 1.08 12.88
C TYR A 76 -8.19 -0.20 13.11
N THR A 77 -8.69 -1.32 12.61
CA THR A 77 -8.09 -2.66 12.83
C THR A 77 -7.63 -3.33 11.55
N THR A 78 -8.06 -2.84 10.38
CA THR A 78 -7.69 -3.39 9.07
C THR A 78 -7.51 -2.29 8.03
N VAL A 79 -6.77 -2.60 6.96
CA VAL A 79 -6.63 -1.68 5.81
C VAL A 79 -7.95 -1.46 5.09
N GLU A 80 -8.81 -2.48 5.02
CA GLU A 80 -10.16 -2.38 4.44
C GLU A 80 -11.03 -1.36 5.18
N GLU A 81 -10.93 -1.31 6.51
CA GLU A 81 -11.64 -0.35 7.35
C GLU A 81 -11.15 1.08 7.09
N MET A 82 -9.84 1.25 6.83
CA MET A 82 -9.25 2.54 6.42
C MET A 82 -9.80 2.97 5.05
N CYS A 83 -9.80 2.09 4.06
CA CYS A 83 -10.35 2.35 2.72
C CYS A 83 -11.82 2.78 2.78
N THR A 84 -12.62 2.05 3.55
CA THR A 84 -14.05 2.31 3.74
C THR A 84 -14.28 3.69 4.39
N ARG A 85 -13.52 4.03 5.44
CA ARG A 85 -13.64 5.35 6.09
C ARG A 85 -13.37 6.51 5.14
N GLN A 86 -12.35 6.40 4.29
CA GLN A 86 -12.07 7.44 3.30
C GLN A 86 -13.20 7.62 2.31
N TYR A 87 -13.79 6.52 1.85
CA TYR A 87 -14.95 6.57 0.97
C TYR A 87 -16.09 7.34 1.62
N TRP A 88 -16.40 7.05 2.90
CA TRP A 88 -17.40 7.79 3.65
C TRP A 88 -17.05 9.27 3.82
N TRP A 89 -15.78 9.61 4.08
CA TRP A 89 -15.37 11.01 4.19
C TRP A 89 -15.54 11.77 2.89
N ASN A 90 -15.09 11.21 1.76
CA ASN A 90 -15.22 11.84 0.45
C ASN A 90 -16.70 12.08 0.10
N ASN A 91 -17.57 11.12 0.40
CA ASN A 91 -19.01 11.26 0.14
C ASN A 91 -19.70 12.20 1.14
N SER A 92 -19.30 12.21 2.41
CA SER A 92 -19.87 13.10 3.44
C SER A 92 -19.45 14.56 3.24
N SER A 93 -18.25 14.80 2.70
CA SER A 93 -17.80 16.14 2.29
C SER A 93 -18.58 16.67 1.09
N ASN A 94 -19.05 15.79 0.19
CA ASN A 94 -19.90 16.16 -0.96
C ASN A 94 -21.35 16.50 -0.58
N VAL A 95 -21.81 16.19 0.64
CA VAL A 95 -23.17 16.54 1.12
C VAL A 95 -23.21 17.96 1.75
N ARG A 96 -22.08 18.68 1.78
CA ARG A 96 -21.97 20.04 2.33
C ARG A 96 -21.66 21.12 1.29
N ALA A 97 -21.78 20.81 -0.01
CA ALA A 97 -21.65 21.78 -1.10
C ALA A 97 -23.02 22.15 -1.70
#